data_AF-A0A5S6PFX8-F1
#
_entry.id   AF-A0A5S6PFX8-F1
#
_cell.length_a   1.000
_cell.length_b   1.000
_cell.length_c   1.000
_cell.angle_alpha   90.00
_cell.angle_beta   90.00
_cell.angle_gamma   90.00
#
_symmetry.space_group_name_H-M   'P 1'
#
loop_
_entity.id
_entity.type
_entity.pdbx_description
1 polymer ?
#
loop_
_entity_poly.entity_id
_entity_poly.type
_entity_poly.pdbx_seq_one_letter_code
_entity_poly.pdbx_strand_id
1 'polypeptide(L)'
;MLQYIEAYRHFLMNTGNNRYCHKLCIIFMLCNAYSKWIRWRIMSGDENAYDLEWEFYECLLQSLLEMASFVIVLALMSLQISATFSVNKTLQTFCIGSYGNVFAVLSVIWHLHLLWSYRILTELFIFISHVQAQRAMYNITLTRSVLVVLMATVISRCVGLLMDLFCFI
;
A
#
# COMPACT_ATOMS: atom_id res chain seq x y z
N MET A 1 -6.64 2.96 -19.44
CA MET A 1 -5.20 2.97 -19.09
C MET A 1 -4.62 1.53 -19.02
N LEU A 2 -5.02 0.61 -19.91
CA LEU A 2 -4.64 -0.82 -19.88
C LEU A 2 -3.75 -1.26 -21.07
N GLN A 3 -3.52 -0.38 -22.06
CA GLN A 3 -2.87 -0.75 -23.33
C GLN A 3 -1.34 -0.65 -23.32
N TYR A 4 -0.72 0.02 -22.34
CA TYR A 4 0.71 0.33 -22.38
C TYR A 4 1.53 -0.43 -21.33
N ILE A 5 1.44 -1.76 -21.32
CA ILE A 5 2.30 -2.60 -20.46
C ILE A 5 3.78 -2.38 -20.78
N GLU A 6 4.12 -2.16 -22.07
CA GLU A 6 5.51 -1.94 -22.50
C GLU A 6 6.03 -0.56 -22.11
N ALA A 7 5.23 0.50 -22.27
CA ALA A 7 5.63 1.84 -21.84
C ALA A 7 5.80 1.90 -20.31
N TYR A 8 4.95 1.18 -19.58
CA TYR A 8 5.06 1.03 -18.13
C TYR A 8 6.35 0.28 -17.74
N ARG A 9 6.73 -0.78 -18.46
CA ARG A 9 8.01 -1.48 -18.28
C ARG A 9 9.20 -0.57 -18.58
N HIS A 10 9.14 0.22 -19.64
CA HIS A 10 10.19 1.20 -19.98
C HIS A 10 10.32 2.30 -18.92
N PHE A 11 9.21 2.86 -18.43
CA PHE A 11 9.24 3.83 -17.33
C PHE A 11 9.86 3.24 -16.06
N LEU A 12 9.50 2.00 -15.72
CA LEU A 12 10.05 1.23 -14.59
C LEU A 12 11.55 0.95 -14.73
N MET A 13 11.99 0.43 -15.88
CA MET A 13 13.39 0.09 -16.13
C MET A 13 14.27 1.33 -16.25
N ASN A 14 13.73 2.45 -16.75
CA ASN A 14 14.48 3.69 -16.90
C ASN A 14 14.52 4.51 -15.60
N THR A 15 13.57 4.27 -14.69
CA THR A 15 13.64 4.78 -13.31
C THR A 15 14.60 3.94 -12.49
N GLY A 16 15.88 3.91 -12.88
CA GLY A 16 16.99 3.28 -12.14
C GLY A 16 17.34 4.00 -10.82
N ASN A 17 16.39 4.72 -10.25
CA ASN A 17 16.62 5.70 -9.20
C ASN A 17 16.21 5.14 -7.83
N ASN A 18 16.94 4.10 -7.41
CA ASN A 18 16.78 3.43 -6.11
C ASN A 18 16.83 4.40 -4.91
N ARG A 19 17.46 5.57 -5.13
CA ARG A 19 17.69 6.60 -4.12
C ARG A 19 16.43 7.40 -3.73
N TYR A 20 15.31 7.29 -4.46
CA TYR A 20 14.06 8.02 -4.13
C TYR A 20 12.92 7.10 -3.68
N CYS A 21 12.96 5.80 -4.01
CA CYS A 21 11.90 4.87 -3.62
C CYS A 21 11.81 4.70 -2.10
N HIS A 22 12.93 4.70 -1.36
CA HIS A 22 12.87 4.67 0.11
C HIS A 22 12.17 5.91 0.70
N LYS A 23 12.41 7.10 0.14
CA LYS A 23 11.74 8.34 0.57
C LYS A 23 10.25 8.30 0.26
N LEU A 24 9.89 7.83 -0.94
CA LEU A 24 8.49 7.66 -1.34
C LEU A 24 7.78 6.62 -0.48
N CYS A 25 8.45 5.52 -0.10
CA CYS A 25 7.89 4.51 0.80
C CYS A 25 7.53 5.12 2.16
N ILE A 26 8.42 5.95 2.74
CA ILE A 26 8.15 6.66 4.00
C ILE A 26 6.95 7.60 3.84
N ILE A 27 6.89 8.34 2.73
CA ILE A 27 5.75 9.24 2.45
C ILE A 27 4.45 8.44 2.32
N PHE A 28 4.43 7.35 1.56
CA PHE A 28 3.22 6.52 1.40
C PHE A 28 2.77 5.86 2.71
N MET A 29 3.72 5.47 3.57
CA MET A 29 3.44 4.96 4.90
C MET A 29 2.79 6.03 5.77
N LEU A 30 3.36 7.25 5.81
CA LEU A 30 2.78 8.38 6.53
C LEU A 30 1.40 8.75 5.99
N CYS A 31 1.22 8.74 4.67
CA CYS A 31 -0.06 8.98 4.01
C CYS A 31 -1.13 7.97 4.44
N ASN A 32 -0.77 6.69 4.48
CA ASN A 32 -1.68 5.62 4.89
C ASN A 32 -2.02 5.73 6.39
N ALA A 33 -1.01 5.95 7.24
CA ALA A 33 -1.21 6.19 8.68
C ALA A 33 -2.11 7.39 8.97
N TYR A 34 -1.86 8.52 8.30
CA TYR A 34 -2.68 9.73 8.42
C TYR A 34 -4.14 9.49 7.99
N SER A 35 -4.35 8.77 6.88
CA SER A 35 -5.70 8.45 6.40
C SER A 35 -6.47 7.50 7.32
N LYS A 36 -5.77 6.67 8.11
CA LYS A 36 -6.37 5.84 9.16
C LYS A 36 -6.69 6.67 10.40
N TRP A 37 -5.73 7.46 10.88
CA TRP A 37 -5.89 8.31 12.04
C TRP A 37 -7.05 9.30 11.89
N ILE A 38 -7.16 9.99 10.75
CA ILE A 38 -8.28 10.92 10.51
C ILE A 38 -9.64 10.22 10.53
N ARG A 39 -9.70 8.98 10.01
CA ARG A 39 -10.92 8.18 9.95
C ARG A 39 -11.34 7.73 11.34
N TRP A 40 -10.35 7.33 12.13
CA TRP A 40 -10.56 6.96 13.53
C TRP A 40 -11.03 8.17 14.33
N ARG A 41 -10.40 9.34 14.15
CA ARG A 41 -10.82 10.60 14.80
C ARG A 41 -12.28 10.96 14.51
N ILE A 42 -12.72 10.82 13.25
CA ILE A 42 -14.12 11.06 12.87
C ILE A 42 -15.08 10.09 13.58
N MET A 43 -14.62 8.89 13.94
CA MET A 43 -15.43 7.87 14.61
C MET A 43 -15.44 8.02 16.14
N SER A 44 -14.30 8.33 16.77
CA SER A 44 -14.19 8.47 18.23
C SER A 44 -14.71 9.80 18.77
N GLY A 45 -14.62 10.90 18.01
CA GLY A 45 -15.15 12.19 18.42
C GLY A 45 -14.52 12.78 19.71
N ASP A 46 -13.39 12.24 20.17
CA ASP A 46 -12.75 12.61 21.43
C ASP A 46 -11.73 13.75 21.24
N GLU A 47 -11.63 14.63 22.23
CA GLU A 47 -10.93 15.93 22.15
C GLU A 47 -9.62 15.97 22.96
N ASN A 48 -9.22 14.86 23.59
CA ASN A 48 -8.09 14.85 24.51
C ASN A 48 -6.73 14.81 23.76
N ALA A 49 -5.98 15.91 23.83
CA ALA A 49 -4.77 16.15 23.02
C ALA A 49 -3.63 15.12 23.22
N TYR A 50 -3.52 14.54 24.41
CA TYR A 50 -2.46 13.56 24.72
C TYR A 50 -2.76 12.16 24.18
N ASP A 51 -4.02 11.73 24.21
CA ASP A 51 -4.44 10.44 23.65
C ASP A 51 -4.36 10.47 22.11
N LEU A 52 -4.63 11.65 21.52
CA LEU A 52 -4.52 11.92 20.09
C LEU A 52 -3.12 11.65 19.49
N GLU A 53 -2.05 11.96 20.21
CA GLU A 53 -0.68 11.72 19.76
C GLU A 53 -0.35 10.22 19.82
N TRP A 54 -0.77 9.55 20.87
CA TRP A 54 -0.55 8.11 21.06
C TRP A 54 -1.25 7.28 19.97
N GLU A 55 -2.52 7.56 19.70
CA GLU A 55 -3.30 6.91 18.64
C GLU A 55 -2.68 7.08 17.25
N PHE A 56 -2.04 8.22 17.00
CA PHE A 56 -1.31 8.43 15.75
C PHE A 56 -0.12 7.47 15.63
N TYR A 57 0.64 7.27 16.70
CA TYR A 57 1.76 6.31 16.72
C TYR A 57 1.28 4.87 16.53
N GLU A 58 0.13 4.50 17.10
CA GLU A 58 -0.49 3.20 16.87
C GLU A 58 -0.90 3.01 15.41
N CYS A 59 -1.58 4.01 14.82
CA CYS A 59 -1.93 4.01 13.40
C CYS A 59 -0.69 3.91 12.49
N LEU A 60 0.41 4.57 12.88
CA LEU A 60 1.69 4.51 12.18
C LEU A 60 2.31 3.12 12.25
N LEU A 61 2.35 2.51 13.44
CA LEU A 61 2.88 1.17 13.65
C LEU A 61 2.05 0.12 12.89
N GLN A 62 0.73 0.21 12.97
CA GLN A 62 -0.19 -0.63 12.22
C GLN A 62 0.05 -0.51 10.71
N SER A 63 0.18 0.72 10.19
CA SER A 63 0.48 0.97 8.78
C SER A 63 1.83 0.38 8.34
N LEU A 64 2.85 0.52 9.18
CA LEU A 64 4.18 -0.05 8.95
C LEU A 64 4.12 -1.58 8.84
N LEU A 65 3.43 -2.24 9.76
CA LEU A 65 3.26 -3.70 9.77
C LEU A 65 2.46 -4.21 8.57
N GLU A 66 1.38 -3.51 8.20
CA GLU A 66 0.59 -3.83 7.01
C GLU A 66 1.44 -3.73 5.74
N MET A 67 2.22 -2.66 5.59
CA MET A 67 3.12 -2.49 4.43
C MET A 67 4.26 -3.53 4.44
N ALA A 68 4.87 -3.78 5.60
CA ALA A 68 5.94 -4.76 5.73
C ALA A 68 5.46 -6.18 5.37
N SER A 69 4.31 -6.60 5.91
CA SER A 69 3.71 -7.90 5.60
C SER A 69 3.40 -8.05 4.10
N PHE A 70 2.87 -6.99 3.47
CA PHE A 70 2.61 -6.97 2.03
C PHE A 70 3.90 -7.13 1.21
N VAL A 71 4.96 -6.39 1.55
CA VAL A 71 6.28 -6.50 0.89
C VAL A 71 6.89 -7.88 1.10
N ILE A 72 6.76 -8.47 2.29
CA ILE A 72 7.25 -9.82 2.59
C ILE A 72 6.54 -10.86 1.71
N VAL A 73 5.20 -10.80 1.59
CA VAL A 73 4.45 -11.73 0.73
C VAL A 73 4.88 -11.58 -0.74
N LEU A 74 5.05 -10.34 -1.22
CA LEU A 74 5.57 -10.10 -2.58
C LEU A 74 6.98 -10.65 -2.77
N ALA A 75 7.86 -10.51 -1.76
CA ALA A 75 9.22 -11.06 -1.76
C ALA A 75 9.24 -12.59 -1.78
N LEU A 76 8.40 -13.24 -0.98
CA LEU A 76 8.29 -14.71 -0.94
C LEU A 76 7.78 -15.25 -2.28
N MET A 77 6.78 -14.59 -2.85
CA MET A 77 6.23 -14.97 -4.16
C MET A 77 7.21 -14.71 -5.30
N SER A 78 8.02 -13.64 -5.22
CA SER A 78 9.06 -13.40 -6.22
C SER A 78 10.16 -14.45 -6.17
N LEU A 79 10.54 -14.91 -4.96
CA LEU A 79 11.49 -16.01 -4.77
C LEU A 79 10.98 -17.34 -5.35
N GLN A 80 9.67 -17.61 -5.25
CA GLN A 80 9.06 -18.81 -5.83
C GLN A 80 9.02 -18.78 -7.37
N ILE A 81 9.01 -17.60 -7.99
CA ILE A 81 8.88 -17.43 -9.44
C ILE A 81 10.26 -17.24 -10.10
N SER A 82 11.18 -16.59 -9.40
CA SER A 82 12.53 -16.33 -9.87
C SER A 82 13.50 -16.70 -8.75
N ALA A 83 14.44 -17.61 -9.04
CA ALA A 83 15.49 -18.01 -8.10
C ALA A 83 16.43 -16.84 -7.71
N THR A 84 16.35 -15.71 -8.42
CA THR A 84 17.12 -14.50 -8.13
C THR A 84 16.26 -13.50 -7.34
N PHE A 85 16.49 -13.43 -6.04
CA PHE A 85 15.87 -12.43 -5.18
C PHE A 85 16.54 -11.06 -5.38
N SER A 86 15.75 -10.05 -5.73
CA SER A 86 16.23 -8.66 -5.80
C SER A 86 15.32 -7.76 -4.98
N VAL A 87 15.80 -7.39 -3.78
CA VAL A 87 15.10 -6.48 -2.85
C VAL A 87 14.70 -5.18 -3.55
N ASN A 88 15.59 -4.63 -4.38
CA ASN A 88 15.36 -3.39 -5.12
C ASN A 88 14.16 -3.50 -6.06
N LYS A 89 14.01 -4.63 -6.77
CA LYS A 89 12.87 -4.85 -7.67
C LYS A 89 11.55 -4.98 -6.91
N THR A 90 11.57 -5.67 -5.77
CA THR A 90 10.37 -5.82 -4.92
C THR A 90 9.94 -4.47 -4.33
N LEU A 91 10.88 -3.68 -3.81
CA LEU A 91 10.60 -2.34 -3.30
C LEU A 91 10.10 -1.41 -4.40
N GLN A 92 10.68 -1.46 -5.59
CA GLN A 92 10.22 -0.66 -6.73
C GLN A 92 8.79 -1.04 -7.16
N THR A 93 8.49 -2.34 -7.23
CA THR A 93 7.14 -2.86 -7.51
C THR A 93 6.14 -2.37 -6.47
N PHE A 94 6.53 -2.37 -5.20
CA PHE A 94 5.72 -1.85 -4.11
C PHE A 94 5.50 -0.33 -4.21
N CYS A 95 6.57 0.45 -4.32
CA CYS A 95 6.54 1.92 -4.45
C CYS A 95 5.56 2.36 -5.55
N ILE A 96 5.58 1.69 -6.71
CA ILE A 96 4.72 2.10 -7.83
C ILE A 96 3.27 1.68 -7.61
N GLY A 97 3.03 0.49 -7.06
CA GLY A 97 1.67 0.07 -6.72
C GLY A 97 1.04 0.95 -5.62
N SER A 98 1.85 1.42 -4.67
CA SER A 98 1.41 2.26 -3.56
C SER A 98 1.24 3.75 -3.90
N TYR A 99 1.45 4.15 -5.15
CA TYR A 99 1.18 5.53 -5.60
C TYR A 99 -0.29 5.96 -5.33
N GLY A 100 -1.22 5.00 -5.34
CA GLY A 100 -2.62 5.25 -4.99
C GLY A 100 -2.85 5.75 -3.56
N ASN A 101 -1.91 5.55 -2.62
CA ASN A 101 -2.02 6.06 -1.26
C ASN A 101 -1.96 7.60 -1.19
N VAL A 102 -1.32 8.26 -2.16
CA VAL A 102 -1.34 9.73 -2.26
C VAL A 102 -2.74 10.22 -2.63
N PHE A 103 -3.41 9.54 -3.56
CA PHE A 103 -4.80 9.85 -3.89
C PHE A 103 -5.75 9.61 -2.71
N ALA A 104 -5.48 8.60 -1.88
CA ALA A 104 -6.23 8.39 -0.64
C ALA A 104 -6.11 9.59 0.32
N VAL A 105 -4.92 10.18 0.47
CA VAL A 105 -4.75 11.40 1.28
C VAL A 105 -5.39 12.62 0.64
N LEU A 106 -5.24 12.80 -0.68
CA LEU A 106 -5.92 13.88 -1.40
C LEU A 106 -7.45 13.81 -1.24
N SER A 107 -8.00 12.59 -1.20
CA SER A 107 -9.42 12.35 -0.89
C SER A 107 -9.82 12.88 0.49
N VAL A 108 -8.98 12.62 1.49
CA VAL A 108 -9.20 13.06 2.87
C VAL A 108 -9.17 14.58 2.95
N ILE A 109 -8.19 15.22 2.30
CA ILE A 109 -8.06 16.69 2.28
C ILE A 109 -9.30 17.35 1.66
N TRP A 110 -9.87 16.74 0.61
CA TRP A 110 -11.06 17.26 -0.06
C TRP A 110 -12.39 16.81 0.59
N HIS A 111 -12.34 16.21 1.78
CA HIS A 111 -13.49 15.62 2.49
C HIS A 111 -14.28 14.58 1.68
N LEU A 112 -13.72 14.08 0.58
CA LEU A 112 -14.35 13.10 -0.31
C LEU A 112 -14.34 11.69 0.26
N HIS A 113 -13.57 11.46 1.32
CA HIS A 113 -13.51 10.19 2.06
C HIS A 113 -14.88 9.74 2.60
N LEU A 114 -15.78 10.69 2.88
CA LEU A 114 -17.15 10.41 3.36
C LEU A 114 -18.00 9.67 2.31
N LEU A 115 -17.67 9.80 1.03
CA LEU A 115 -18.35 9.11 -0.06
C LEU A 115 -17.81 7.69 -0.22
N TRP A 116 -18.62 6.69 0.14
CA TRP A 116 -18.31 5.27 0.00
C TRP A 116 -17.84 4.90 -1.42
N SER A 117 -18.39 5.54 -2.45
CA SER A 117 -18.02 5.33 -3.85
C SER A 117 -16.56 5.70 -4.13
N TYR A 118 -16.10 6.85 -3.63
CA TYR A 118 -14.73 7.31 -3.83
C TYR A 118 -13.73 6.44 -3.06
N ARG A 119 -14.14 5.96 -1.88
CA ARG A 119 -13.34 5.03 -1.09
C ARG A 119 -13.14 3.69 -1.80
N ILE A 120 -14.20 3.11 -2.35
CA ILE A 120 -14.11 1.88 -3.13
C ILE A 120 -13.24 2.11 -4.37
N LEU A 121 -13.41 3.25 -5.04
CA LEU A 121 -12.64 3.59 -6.23
C LEU A 121 -11.14 3.68 -5.96
N THR A 122 -10.73 4.34 -4.87
CA THR A 122 -9.32 4.51 -4.50
C THR A 122 -8.68 3.19 -4.10
N GLU A 123 -9.36 2.36 -3.30
CA GLU A 123 -8.89 1.01 -2.94
C GLU A 123 -8.76 0.10 -4.17
N LEU A 124 -9.75 0.14 -5.06
CA LEU A 124 -9.73 -0.63 -6.31
C LEU A 124 -8.62 -0.14 -7.25
N PHE A 125 -8.38 1.17 -7.30
CA PHE A 125 -7.26 1.76 -8.03
C PHE A 125 -5.91 1.30 -7.48
N ILE A 126 -5.72 1.30 -6.16
CA ILE A 126 -4.51 0.77 -5.50
C ILE A 126 -4.33 -0.70 -5.86
N PHE A 127 -5.39 -1.51 -5.75
CA PHE A 127 -5.35 -2.93 -6.08
C PHE A 127 -4.94 -3.19 -7.53
N ILE A 128 -5.59 -2.52 -8.49
CA ILE A 128 -5.25 -2.64 -9.92
C ILE A 128 -3.81 -2.20 -10.16
N SER A 129 -3.36 -1.12 -9.51
CA SER A 129 -1.98 -0.62 -9.65
C SER A 129 -0.96 -1.65 -9.20
N HIS A 130 -1.18 -2.33 -8.07
CA HIS A 130 -0.32 -3.43 -7.61
C HIS A 130 -0.33 -4.64 -8.56
N VAL A 131 -1.49 -5.02 -9.11
CA VAL A 131 -1.60 -6.12 -10.09
C VAL A 131 -0.81 -5.79 -11.36
N GLN A 132 -0.91 -4.56 -11.85
CA GLN A 132 -0.18 -4.11 -13.03
C GLN A 132 1.33 -4.01 -12.77
N ALA A 133 1.74 -3.48 -11.61
CA ALA A 133 3.14 -3.39 -11.19
C ALA A 133 3.80 -4.77 -11.17
N GLN A 134 3.13 -5.74 -10.56
CA GLN A 134 3.63 -7.10 -10.45
C GLN A 134 3.71 -7.81 -11.80
N ARG A 135 2.68 -7.65 -12.65
CA ARG A 135 2.67 -8.22 -14.00
C ARG A 135 3.81 -7.65 -14.85
N ALA A 136 4.03 -6.34 -14.81
CA ALA A 136 5.06 -5.69 -15.61
C ALA A 136 6.48 -6.05 -15.19
N MET A 137 6.70 -6.32 -13.90
CA MET A 137 8.03 -6.64 -13.37
C MET A 137 8.43 -8.09 -13.51
N TYR A 138 7.49 -9.02 -13.32
CA TYR A 138 7.79 -10.46 -13.31
C TYR A 138 7.28 -11.19 -14.56
N ASN A 139 6.62 -10.50 -15.49
CA ASN A 139 6.04 -11.05 -16.73
C ASN A 139 5.15 -12.29 -16.48
N ILE A 140 4.37 -12.25 -15.40
CA ILE A 140 3.49 -13.34 -14.98
C ILE A 140 2.11 -13.21 -15.65
N THR A 141 1.36 -14.31 -15.75
CA THR A 141 -0.06 -14.28 -16.15
C THR A 141 -0.89 -13.37 -15.23
N LEU A 142 -1.97 -12.79 -15.79
CA LEU A 142 -2.85 -11.90 -15.05
C LEU A 142 -3.46 -12.59 -13.83
N THR A 143 -3.92 -13.84 -14.00
CA THR A 143 -4.57 -14.62 -12.93
C THR A 143 -3.64 -14.84 -11.73
N ARG A 144 -2.38 -15.20 -11.97
CA ARG A 144 -1.40 -15.42 -10.90
C ARG A 144 -0.96 -14.10 -10.26
N SER A 145 -0.87 -13.01 -11.02
CA SER A 145 -0.59 -11.67 -10.46
C SER A 145 -1.73 -11.20 -9.55
N VAL A 146 -2.99 -11.38 -9.97
CA VAL A 146 -4.17 -11.08 -9.16
C VAL A 146 -4.19 -11.93 -7.89
N LEU A 147 -3.92 -13.23 -7.98
CA LEU A 147 -3.91 -14.13 -6.83
C LEU A 147 -2.83 -13.72 -5.82
N VAL A 148 -1.62 -13.40 -6.26
CA VAL A 148 -0.55 -12.95 -5.36
C VAL A 148 -0.91 -11.65 -4.66
N VAL A 149 -1.37 -10.64 -5.40
CA VAL A 149 -1.76 -9.34 -4.81
C VAL A 149 -2.93 -9.54 -3.84
N LEU A 150 -3.91 -10.39 -4.19
CA LEU A 150 -5.04 -10.69 -3.32
C LEU A 150 -4.61 -11.40 -2.03
N MET A 151 -3.70 -12.37 -2.10
CA MET A 151 -3.15 -13.01 -0.90
C MET A 151 -2.36 -12.02 -0.05
N ALA A 152 -1.56 -11.16 -0.68
CA ALA A 152 -0.79 -10.13 0.00
C ALA A 152 -1.72 -9.09 0.69
N THR A 153 -2.80 -8.66 0.03
CA THR A 153 -3.77 -7.75 0.65
C THR A 153 -4.54 -8.41 1.78
N VAL A 154 -4.96 -9.68 1.63
CA VAL A 154 -5.65 -10.40 2.71
C VAL A 154 -4.75 -10.56 3.93
N ILE A 155 -3.50 -10.97 3.75
CA ILE A 155 -2.53 -11.11 4.85
C ILE A 155 -2.29 -9.75 5.51
N SER A 156 -2.07 -8.71 4.71
CA SER A 156 -1.87 -7.35 5.22
C SER A 156 -3.07 -6.87 6.03
N ARG A 157 -4.30 -7.06 5.54
CA ARG A 157 -5.53 -6.73 6.29
C ARG A 157 -5.70 -7.57 7.56
N CYS A 158 -5.33 -8.86 7.54
CA CYS A 158 -5.36 -9.70 8.74
C CYS A 158 -4.38 -9.18 9.80
N VAL A 159 -3.17 -8.77 9.40
CA VAL A 159 -2.20 -8.15 10.32
C VAL A 159 -2.75 -6.83 10.89
N GLY A 160 -3.40 -6.02 10.04
CA GLY A 160 -4.07 -4.80 10.48
C GLY A 160 -5.15 -5.05 11.53
N LEU A 161 -6.04 -6.01 11.28
CA LEU A 161 -7.11 -6.40 12.21
C LEU A 161 -6.57 -6.99 13.51
N LEU A 162 -5.49 -7.77 13.43
CA LEU A 162 -4.84 -8.34 14.59
C LEU A 162 -4.25 -7.23 15.46
N MET A 163 -3.62 -6.23 14.84
CA MET A 163 -3.12 -5.05 15.56
C MET A 163 -4.26 -4.22 16.16
N ASP A 164 -5.39 -4.06 15.46
CA ASP A 164 -6.57 -3.42 16.05
C ASP A 164 -7.07 -4.17 17.30
N LEU A 165 -7.02 -5.51 17.28
CA LEU A 165 -7.40 -6.33 18.43
C LEU A 165 -6.42 -6.19 19.61
N PHE A 166 -5.13 -5.99 19.35
CA PHE A 166 -4.10 -5.89 20.39
C PHE A 166 -3.89 -4.46 20.94
N CYS A 167 -4.12 -3.41 20.13
CA CYS A 167 -3.99 -2.02 20.56
C CYS A 167 -5.25 -1.46 21.24
N PHE A 168 -6.45 -1.93 20.86
CA PHE A 168 -7.73 -1.42 21.41
C PHE A 168 -8.34 -2.34 22.50
N ILE A 169 -7.51 -2.99 23.33
CA ILE A 169 -7.91 -3.66 24.58
C ILE A 169 -7.69 -2.75 25.78
#